data_AF-A0A9P5XW58-F1
#
_entry.id   AF-A0A9P5XW58-F1
#
_cell.length_a   1.000
_cell.length_b   1.000
_cell.length_c   1.000
_cell.angle_alpha   90.00
_cell.angle_beta   90.00
_cell.angle_gamma   90.00
#
_symmetry.space_group_name_H-M   'P 1'
#
loop_
_entity.id
_entity.type
_entity.pdbx_description
1 polymer ?
#
loop_
_entity_poly.entity_id
_entity_poly.type
_entity_poly.pdbx_seq_one_letter_code
_entity_poly.pdbx_strand_id
1 'polypeptide(L)'
;MNICRIHMENILPEHAEAIMAYAVENEYPEIMGRAAPLLLNKSLEEIVVKMPEKLIVPWVRYNGKWLECTQTAFVRRTEVFEHGLTVYQCNYNASSNYCGSCSRSPEIFISQILGELLKGAASLKSLDTTFDPSFSCCDHTKPALMAWRSAVEADIKNIPNFTTLL
;
A
#
# COMPACT_ATOMS: atom_id res chain seq x y z
N MET A 1 32.05 -6.98 11.39
CA MET A 1 31.20 -7.49 10.29
C MET A 1 30.26 -6.43 9.71
N ASN A 2 30.68 -5.16 9.60
CA ASN A 2 29.81 -4.10 9.04
C ASN A 2 29.78 -4.09 7.51
N ILE A 3 30.82 -4.60 6.84
CA ILE A 3 30.93 -4.50 5.39
C ILE A 3 29.94 -5.42 4.66
N CYS A 4 29.71 -6.64 5.18
CA CYS A 4 28.69 -7.54 4.63
C CYS A 4 27.29 -6.95 4.81
N ARG A 5 27.01 -6.35 5.98
CA ARG A 5 25.74 -5.68 6.25
C ARG A 5 25.50 -4.53 5.27
N ILE A 6 26.49 -3.65 5.07
CA ILE A 6 26.40 -2.53 4.12
C ILE A 6 26.15 -3.04 2.69
N HIS A 7 26.86 -4.10 2.27
CA HIS A 7 26.62 -4.68 0.94
C HIS A 7 25.23 -5.30 0.81
N MET A 8 24.75 -6.02 1.82
CA MET A 8 23.39 -6.58 1.82
C MET A 8 22.33 -5.48 1.74
N GLU A 9 22.51 -4.36 2.43
CA GLU A 9 21.60 -3.22 2.37
C GLU A 9 21.56 -2.59 0.96
N ASN A 10 22.71 -2.47 0.31
CA ASN A 10 22.80 -1.86 -1.01
C ASN A 10 22.15 -2.71 -2.11
N ILE A 11 22.24 -4.05 -2.01
CA ILE A 11 21.67 -4.97 -3.02
C ILE A 11 20.28 -5.48 -2.63
N LEU A 12 19.75 -5.06 -1.48
CA LEU A 12 18.46 -5.48 -0.93
C LEU A 12 17.28 -5.31 -1.91
N PRO A 13 17.14 -4.18 -2.63
CA PRO A 13 16.03 -4.00 -3.57
C PRO A 13 15.99 -5.05 -4.70
N GLU A 14 17.16 -5.57 -5.10
CA GLU A 14 17.32 -6.48 -6.24
C GLU A 14 17.25 -7.95 -5.81
N HIS A 15 17.69 -8.26 -4.58
CA HIS A 15 17.87 -9.64 -4.10
C HIS A 15 17.19 -9.92 -2.75
N ALA A 16 16.04 -9.29 -2.50
CA ALA A 16 15.32 -9.35 -1.22
C ALA A 16 15.06 -10.78 -0.72
N GLU A 17 14.73 -11.75 -1.59
CA GLU A 17 14.46 -13.13 -1.19
C GLU A 17 15.71 -13.87 -0.71
N ALA A 18 16.82 -13.71 -1.42
CA ALA A 18 18.08 -14.37 -1.09
C ALA A 18 18.66 -13.76 0.18
N ILE A 19 18.55 -12.44 0.33
CA ILE A 19 18.97 -11.73 1.53
C ILE A 19 18.07 -12.10 2.71
N MET A 20 16.76 -12.25 2.52
CA MET A 20 15.88 -12.72 3.60
C MET A 20 16.29 -14.11 4.07
N ALA A 21 16.49 -15.07 3.16
CA ALA A 21 16.95 -16.41 3.50
C ALA A 21 18.29 -16.37 4.25
N TYR A 22 19.25 -15.57 3.79
CA TYR A 22 20.54 -15.40 4.45
C TYR A 22 20.41 -14.77 5.85
N ALA A 23 19.62 -13.70 5.98
CA ALA A 23 19.41 -12.98 7.24
C ALA A 23 18.79 -13.87 8.32
N VAL A 24 18.00 -14.86 7.91
CA VAL A 24 17.31 -15.81 8.80
C VAL A 24 18.23 -16.89 9.33
N GLU A 25 19.22 -17.31 8.54
CA GLU A 25 20.25 -18.25 8.97
C GLU A 25 21.32 -17.59 9.85
N ASN A 26 21.50 -16.28 9.71
CA ASN A 26 22.51 -15.50 10.46
C ASN A 26 21.90 -14.59 11.55
N GLU A 27 20.61 -14.74 11.84
CA GLU A 27 19.90 -14.02 12.91
C GLU A 27 20.00 -12.47 12.78
N TYR A 28 19.75 -11.94 11.58
CA TYR A 28 19.73 -10.50 11.28
C TYR A 28 18.29 -9.94 11.14
N PRO A 29 17.55 -9.77 12.26
CA PRO A 29 16.17 -9.32 12.22
C PRO A 29 15.97 -7.96 11.54
N GLU A 30 16.88 -7.02 11.70
CA GLU A 30 16.81 -5.71 11.07
C GLU A 30 16.89 -5.77 9.54
N ILE A 31 17.59 -6.77 8.99
CA ILE A 31 17.64 -7.01 7.54
C ILE A 31 16.35 -7.69 7.10
N MET A 32 15.86 -8.67 7.86
CA MET A 32 14.55 -9.32 7.60
C MET A 32 13.41 -8.30 7.54
N GLY A 33 13.35 -7.39 8.51
CA GLY A 33 12.33 -6.35 8.60
C GLY A 33 12.32 -5.40 7.40
N ARG A 34 13.49 -5.14 6.80
CA ARG A 34 13.61 -4.32 5.57
C ARG A 34 13.37 -5.10 4.29
N ALA A 35 13.70 -6.40 4.28
CA ALA A 35 13.47 -7.28 3.14
C ALA A 35 11.97 -7.57 2.93
N ALA A 36 11.21 -7.77 4.02
CA ALA A 36 9.82 -8.21 3.94
C ALA A 36 8.90 -7.30 3.10
N PRO A 37 8.90 -5.97 3.26
CA PRO A 37 8.09 -5.09 2.41
C PRO A 37 8.44 -5.19 0.92
N LEU A 38 9.69 -5.52 0.56
CA LEU A 38 10.12 -5.63 -0.84
C LEU A 38 9.53 -6.86 -1.53
N LEU A 39 9.22 -7.90 -0.77
CA LEU A 39 8.65 -9.13 -1.25
C LEU A 39 7.14 -9.03 -1.55
N LEU A 40 6.44 -7.99 -1.06
CA LEU A 40 5.01 -7.77 -1.34
C LEU A 40 4.68 -7.58 -2.83
N ASN A 41 5.70 -7.29 -3.66
CA ASN A 41 5.56 -7.15 -5.10
C ASN A 41 5.60 -8.50 -5.84
N LYS A 42 5.88 -9.61 -5.14
CA LYS A 42 5.98 -10.96 -5.71
C LYS A 42 4.75 -11.78 -5.34
N SER A 43 4.43 -12.78 -6.15
CA SER A 43 3.33 -13.68 -5.84
C SER A 43 3.67 -14.57 -4.64
N LEU A 44 2.65 -15.05 -3.93
CA LEU A 44 2.86 -15.96 -2.79
C LEU A 44 3.60 -17.24 -3.22
N GLU A 45 3.29 -17.77 -4.41
CA GLU A 45 3.92 -18.96 -4.97
C GLU A 45 5.44 -18.77 -5.18
N GLU A 46 5.85 -17.64 -5.77
CA GLU A 46 7.27 -17.33 -6.01
C GLU A 46 8.07 -17.20 -4.71
N ILE A 47 7.44 -16.68 -3.66
CA ILE A 47 8.09 -16.43 -2.38
C ILE A 47 8.20 -17.72 -1.58
N VAL A 48 7.10 -18.47 -1.43
CA VAL A 48 7.03 -19.66 -0.57
C VAL A 48 8.02 -20.74 -1.05
N VAL A 49 8.23 -20.88 -2.36
CA VAL A 49 9.21 -21.85 -2.91
C VAL A 49 10.65 -21.54 -2.52
N LYS A 50 11.00 -20.25 -2.33
CA LYS A 50 12.37 -19.79 -2.04
C LYS A 50 12.61 -19.48 -0.56
N MET A 51 11.55 -19.40 0.22
CA MET A 51 11.59 -18.96 1.60
C MET A 51 11.91 -20.12 2.54
N PRO A 52 12.76 -19.93 3.56
CA PRO A 52 12.96 -20.93 4.61
C PRO A 52 11.64 -21.31 5.27
N GLU A 53 11.43 -22.60 5.55
CA GLU A 53 10.16 -23.13 6.08
C GLU A 53 9.68 -22.40 7.34
N LYS A 54 10.61 -22.09 8.26
CA LYS A 54 10.34 -21.32 9.49
C LYS A 54 9.73 -19.93 9.26
N LEU A 55 9.87 -19.36 8.07
CA LEU A 55 9.33 -18.05 7.73
C LEU A 55 7.99 -18.07 6.99
N ILE A 56 7.55 -19.23 6.50
CA ILE A 56 6.33 -19.30 5.68
C ILE A 56 5.13 -18.77 6.47
N VAL A 57 4.95 -19.22 7.72
CA VAL A 57 3.85 -18.77 8.58
C VAL A 57 3.95 -17.28 8.93
N PRO A 58 5.10 -16.76 9.43
CA PRO A 58 5.30 -15.32 9.61
C PRO A 58 4.99 -14.50 8.34
N TRP A 59 5.44 -14.97 7.17
CA TRP A 59 5.22 -14.30 5.90
C TRP A 59 3.75 -14.25 5.51
N VAL A 60 3.03 -15.38 5.62
CA VAL A 60 1.60 -15.43 5.32
C VAL A 60 0.82 -14.47 6.21
N ARG A 61 1.14 -14.39 7.52
CA ARG A 61 0.51 -13.44 8.45
C ARG A 61 0.81 -11.99 8.08
N TYR A 62 2.06 -11.69 7.78
CA TYR A 62 2.50 -10.36 7.38
C TYR A 62 1.80 -9.92 6.07
N ASN A 63 1.87 -10.74 5.03
CA ASN A 63 1.22 -10.49 3.75
C ASN A 63 -0.30 -10.36 3.91
N GLY A 64 -0.92 -11.20 4.76
CA GLY A 64 -2.33 -11.13 5.08
C GLY A 64 -2.75 -9.76 5.66
N LYS A 65 -1.93 -9.17 6.53
CA LYS A 65 -2.20 -7.82 7.09
C LYS A 65 -2.14 -6.73 6.03
N TRP A 66 -1.23 -6.82 5.08
CA TRP A 66 -1.19 -5.89 3.94
C TRP A 66 -2.38 -6.06 2.99
N LEU A 67 -2.82 -7.29 2.74
CA LEU A 67 -4.01 -7.56 1.94
C LEU A 67 -5.28 -7.04 2.62
N GLU A 68 -5.42 -7.25 3.94
CA GLU A 68 -6.50 -6.70 4.76
C GLU A 68 -6.52 -5.16 4.70
N CYS A 69 -5.36 -4.52 4.80
CA CYS A 69 -5.22 -3.07 4.63
C CYS A 69 -5.64 -2.61 3.22
N THR A 70 -5.28 -3.36 2.18
CA THR A 70 -5.65 -3.04 0.79
C THR A 70 -7.16 -3.17 0.57
N GLN A 71 -7.77 -4.20 1.13
CA GLN A 71 -9.24 -4.39 1.10
C GLN A 71 -9.95 -3.28 1.86
N THR A 72 -9.44 -2.89 3.02
CA THR A 72 -9.98 -1.80 3.82
C THR A 72 -9.89 -0.48 3.05
N ALA A 73 -8.74 -0.20 2.41
CA ALA A 73 -8.57 0.95 1.54
C ALA A 73 -9.61 0.97 0.39
N PHE A 74 -9.90 -0.20 -0.21
CA PHE A 74 -10.91 -0.33 -1.26
C PHE A 74 -12.33 -0.03 -0.74
N VAL A 75 -12.71 -0.57 0.42
CA VAL A 75 -14.04 -0.38 1.02
C VAL A 75 -14.24 1.07 1.46
N ARG A 76 -13.22 1.73 2.03
CA ARG A 76 -13.25 3.15 2.45
C ARG A 76 -13.64 4.13 1.33
N ARG A 77 -13.63 3.71 0.06
CA ARG A 77 -14.30 4.43 -1.03
C ARG A 77 -15.70 4.87 -0.58
N THR A 78 -16.55 3.97 -0.10
CA THR A 78 -17.95 4.30 0.21
C THR A 78 -18.04 5.38 1.29
N GLU A 79 -17.19 5.32 2.31
CA GLU A 79 -17.17 6.28 3.42
C GLU A 79 -16.83 7.70 2.96
N VAL A 80 -15.82 7.85 2.10
CA VAL A 80 -15.37 9.14 1.56
C VAL A 80 -16.43 9.75 0.63
N PHE A 81 -17.20 8.93 -0.08
CA PHE A 81 -18.17 9.39 -1.08
C PHE A 81 -19.59 9.59 -0.55
N GLU A 82 -20.02 8.79 0.43
CA GLU A 82 -21.33 8.97 1.08
C GLU A 82 -21.36 10.22 1.98
N HIS A 83 -20.22 10.57 2.61
CA HIS A 83 -20.15 11.68 3.57
C HIS A 83 -19.34 12.89 3.07
N GLY A 84 -18.42 12.72 2.11
CA GLY A 84 -17.49 13.78 1.70
C GLY A 84 -17.98 14.64 0.54
N LEU A 85 -18.53 14.05 -0.53
CA LEU A 85 -18.93 14.83 -1.72
C LEU A 85 -20.16 15.72 -1.51
N THR A 86 -20.97 15.45 -0.50
CA THR A 86 -22.07 16.32 -0.08
C THR A 86 -21.59 17.58 0.65
N VAL A 87 -20.34 17.59 1.14
CA VAL A 87 -19.78 18.67 1.99
C VAL A 87 -18.78 19.55 1.22
N TYR A 88 -18.17 19.06 0.14
CA TYR A 88 -17.20 19.86 -0.61
C TYR A 88 -17.86 20.78 -1.64
N GLN A 89 -17.57 22.08 -1.49
CA GLN A 89 -18.02 23.24 -2.25
C GLN A 89 -17.68 23.24 -3.76
N CYS A 90 -17.44 22.09 -4.41
CA CYS A 90 -17.72 22.07 -5.85
C CYS A 90 -19.24 22.17 -5.98
N ASN A 91 -19.75 22.93 -6.96
CA ASN A 91 -21.15 22.85 -7.38
C ASN A 91 -21.42 21.43 -7.94
N TYR A 92 -21.39 20.42 -7.07
CA TYR A 92 -21.69 19.04 -7.41
C TYR A 92 -23.16 19.01 -7.74
N ASN A 93 -23.45 18.89 -9.03
CA ASN A 93 -24.82 18.74 -9.45
C ASN A 93 -25.16 17.26 -9.36
N ALA A 94 -25.79 16.88 -8.25
CA ALA A 94 -26.25 15.52 -7.98
C ALA A 94 -27.17 14.96 -9.08
N SER A 95 -27.86 15.82 -9.84
CA SER A 95 -28.68 15.37 -10.99
C SER A 95 -27.85 14.97 -12.21
N SER A 96 -26.57 15.33 -12.25
CA SER A 96 -25.66 15.08 -13.38
C SER A 96 -24.46 14.20 -13.03
N ASN A 97 -24.11 14.01 -11.74
CA ASN A 97 -22.89 13.35 -11.28
C ASN A 97 -21.57 14.00 -11.75
N TYR A 98 -21.61 15.26 -12.19
CA TYR A 98 -20.43 16.03 -12.58
C TYR A 98 -20.14 17.15 -11.59
N CYS A 99 -18.85 17.46 -11.41
CA CYS A 99 -18.44 18.68 -10.72
C CYS A 99 -18.73 19.87 -11.64
N GLY A 100 -19.58 20.81 -11.18
CA GLY A 100 -20.00 21.98 -11.97
C GLY A 100 -18.88 22.92 -12.37
N SER A 101 -17.72 22.85 -11.71
CA SER A 101 -16.55 23.70 -12.02
C SER A 101 -15.66 23.14 -13.13
N CYS A 102 -15.56 21.82 -13.29
CA CYS A 102 -14.64 21.19 -14.24
C CYS A 102 -15.30 20.16 -15.18
N SER A 103 -16.61 19.95 -15.05
CA SER A 103 -17.42 19.01 -15.85
C SER A 103 -16.85 17.58 -15.88
N ARG A 104 -16.07 17.19 -14.87
CA ARG A 104 -15.55 15.82 -14.70
C ARG A 104 -16.31 15.09 -13.59
N SER A 105 -16.54 13.80 -13.82
CA SER A 105 -17.09 12.91 -12.80
C SER A 105 -16.02 12.57 -11.76
N PRO A 106 -16.32 12.67 -10.46
CA PRO A 106 -15.48 12.13 -9.39
C PRO A 106 -15.13 10.65 -9.58
N GLU A 107 -15.97 9.88 -10.27
CA GLU A 107 -15.76 8.44 -10.51
C GLU A 107 -14.49 8.14 -11.31
N ILE A 108 -14.04 9.09 -12.14
CA ILE A 108 -12.84 8.92 -12.96
C ILE A 108 -11.62 8.75 -12.05
N PHE A 109 -11.43 9.65 -11.09
CA PHE A 109 -10.26 9.60 -10.22
C PHE A 109 -10.34 8.46 -9.21
N ILE A 110 -11.55 8.12 -8.77
CA ILE A 110 -11.79 6.92 -7.96
C ILE A 110 -11.30 5.69 -8.72
N SER A 111 -11.71 5.55 -9.98
CA SER A 111 -11.35 4.40 -10.80
C SER A 111 -9.84 4.31 -11.01
N GLN A 112 -9.13 5.44 -11.08
CA GLN A 112 -7.66 5.47 -11.13
C GLN A 112 -7.04 4.92 -9.84
N ILE A 113 -7.50 5.41 -8.67
CA ILE A 113 -7.00 4.94 -7.37
C ILE A 113 -7.33 3.47 -7.15
N LEU A 114 -8.54 3.04 -7.47
CA LEU A 114 -8.93 1.64 -7.39
C LEU A 114 -8.08 0.77 -8.33
N GLY A 115 -7.77 1.27 -9.53
CA GLY A 115 -6.85 0.61 -10.46
C GLY A 115 -5.46 0.39 -9.86
N GLU A 116 -4.94 1.37 -9.12
CA GLU A 116 -3.68 1.22 -8.39
C GLU A 116 -3.79 0.23 -7.22
N LEU A 117 -4.85 0.34 -6.40
CA LEU A 117 -5.09 -0.58 -5.27
C LEU A 117 -5.28 -2.03 -5.72
N LEU A 118 -5.86 -2.26 -6.90
CA LEU A 118 -6.02 -3.60 -7.49
C LEU A 118 -4.70 -4.24 -7.90
N LYS A 119 -3.59 -3.49 -7.99
CA LYS A 119 -2.24 -4.06 -8.13
C LYS A 119 -1.76 -4.77 -6.85
N GLY A 120 -2.53 -4.70 -5.78
CA GLY A 120 -2.31 -5.43 -4.52
C GLY A 120 -1.52 -4.63 -3.49
N ALA A 121 -1.05 -5.33 -2.46
CA ALA A 121 -0.33 -4.77 -1.31
C ALA A 121 0.87 -3.88 -1.67
N ALA A 122 1.52 -4.18 -2.80
CA ALA A 122 2.62 -3.39 -3.34
C ALA A 122 2.27 -1.91 -3.56
N SER A 123 1.03 -1.61 -3.98
CA SER A 123 0.55 -0.24 -4.23
C SER A 123 0.57 0.62 -2.97
N LEU A 124 0.37 0.02 -1.80
CA LEU A 124 0.35 0.72 -0.52
C LEU A 124 1.73 1.18 -0.06
N LYS A 125 2.82 0.68 -0.66
CA LYS A 125 4.19 1.16 -0.40
C LYS A 125 4.46 2.52 -1.03
N SER A 126 3.69 2.90 -2.04
CA SER A 126 3.87 4.13 -2.81
C SER A 126 2.57 4.94 -2.80
N LEU A 127 2.15 5.36 -1.60
CA LEU A 127 0.91 6.12 -1.42
C LEU A 127 0.83 7.38 -2.27
N ASP A 128 1.96 8.02 -2.57
CA ASP A 128 1.98 9.22 -3.41
C ASP A 128 1.65 8.93 -4.87
N THR A 129 1.96 7.72 -5.35
CA THR A 129 1.55 7.25 -6.69
C THR A 129 0.11 6.75 -6.69
N THR A 130 -0.27 6.01 -5.64
CA THR A 130 -1.62 5.44 -5.50
C THR A 130 -2.69 6.51 -5.28
N PHE A 131 -2.36 7.56 -4.53
CA PHE A 131 -3.24 8.69 -4.20
C PHE A 131 -2.71 9.99 -4.82
N ASP A 132 -2.28 9.92 -6.09
CA ASP A 132 -1.73 11.08 -6.79
C ASP A 132 -2.76 12.24 -6.82
N PRO A 133 -2.43 13.42 -6.28
CA PRO A 133 -3.28 14.60 -6.37
C PRO A 133 -3.66 14.98 -7.80
N SER A 134 -2.88 14.57 -8.81
CA SER A 134 -3.17 14.78 -10.23
C SER A 134 -4.45 14.06 -10.69
N PHE A 135 -4.88 13.02 -9.96
CA PHE A 135 -6.14 12.34 -10.22
C PHE A 135 -7.34 13.23 -9.86
N SER A 136 -7.19 14.12 -8.87
CA SER A 136 -8.27 15.03 -8.45
C SER A 136 -8.80 15.88 -9.62
N CYS A 137 -10.11 15.97 -9.77
CA CYS A 137 -10.70 16.70 -10.89
C CYS A 137 -10.64 18.23 -10.69
N CYS A 138 -10.51 18.68 -9.45
CA CYS A 138 -10.36 20.07 -9.03
C CYS A 138 -9.86 20.15 -7.57
N ASP A 139 -9.45 21.34 -7.14
CA ASP A 139 -8.97 21.58 -5.77
C ASP A 139 -9.98 21.20 -4.68
N HIS A 140 -11.28 21.19 -4.99
CA HIS A 140 -12.33 20.78 -4.06
C HIS A 140 -12.33 19.29 -3.73
N THR A 141 -11.79 18.44 -4.62
CA THR A 141 -11.74 16.98 -4.41
C THR A 141 -10.44 16.52 -3.75
N LYS A 142 -9.42 17.38 -3.71
CA LYS A 142 -8.13 17.09 -3.06
C LYS A 142 -8.27 16.79 -1.57
N PRO A 143 -9.07 17.51 -0.76
CA PRO A 143 -9.21 17.19 0.67
C PRO A 143 -9.77 15.79 0.91
N ALA A 144 -10.78 15.37 0.14
CA ALA A 144 -11.35 14.02 0.24
C ALA A 144 -10.31 12.94 -0.11
N LEU A 145 -9.54 13.16 -1.19
CA LEU A 145 -8.43 12.29 -1.59
C LEU A 145 -7.36 12.20 -0.48
N MET A 146 -6.98 13.33 0.10
CA MET A 146 -5.98 13.38 1.17
C MET A 146 -6.48 12.75 2.46
N ALA A 147 -7.77 12.90 2.79
CA ALA A 147 -8.38 12.22 3.92
C ALA A 147 -8.37 10.70 3.73
N TRP A 148 -8.70 10.21 2.53
CA TRP A 148 -8.60 8.78 2.20
C TRP A 148 -7.16 8.28 2.32
N ARG A 149 -6.20 8.98 1.70
CA ARG A 149 -4.76 8.67 1.79
C ARG A 149 -4.30 8.61 3.25
N SER A 150 -4.70 9.59 4.07
CA SER A 150 -4.31 9.68 5.48
C SER A 150 -4.87 8.53 6.31
N ALA A 151 -6.11 8.11 6.05
CA ALA A 151 -6.72 6.97 6.71
C ALA A 151 -5.98 5.66 6.36
N VAL A 152 -5.65 5.46 5.08
CA VAL A 152 -4.87 4.30 4.63
C VAL A 152 -3.45 4.33 5.22
N GLU A 153 -2.82 5.50 5.31
CA GLU A 153 -1.52 5.65 5.96
C GLU A 153 -1.57 5.29 7.45
N ALA A 154 -2.66 5.62 8.14
CA ALA A 154 -2.88 5.22 9.53
C ALA A 154 -3.05 3.69 9.66
N ASP A 155 -3.78 3.06 8.74
CA ASP A 155 -3.94 1.60 8.72
C ASP A 155 -2.59 0.89 8.48
N ILE A 156 -1.76 1.40 7.56
CA ILE A 156 -0.41 0.88 7.29
C ILE A 156 0.49 0.98 8.54
N LYS A 157 0.42 2.08 9.28
CA LYS A 157 1.20 2.26 10.53
C LYS A 157 0.85 1.23 11.61
N ASN A 158 -0.34 0.63 11.53
CA ASN A 158 -0.76 -0.44 12.45
C ASN A 158 -0.31 -1.84 12.00
N ILE A 159 0.26 -1.98 10.80
CA ILE A 159 0.81 -3.26 10.34
C ILE A 159 2.07 -3.57 11.16
N PRO A 160 2.13 -4.73 11.85
CA PRO A 160 3.30 -5.09 12.63
C PRO A 160 4.54 -5.24 11.74
N ASN A 161 5.71 -4.87 12.27
CA ASN A 161 6.98 -5.18 11.62
C ASN A 161 7.10 -6.70 11.43
N PHE A 162 7.66 -7.14 10.31
CA PHE A 162 7.80 -8.56 10.02
C PHE A 162 8.52 -9.33 11.14
N THR A 163 9.52 -8.70 11.75
CA THR A 163 10.31 -9.28 12.85
C THR A 163 9.52 -9.57 14.12
N THR A 164 8.39 -8.92 14.35
CA THR A 164 7.54 -9.20 15.53
C THR A 164 6.63 -10.41 15.31
N LEU A 165 6.68 -11.00 14.12
CA LEU A 165 5.88 -12.18 13.74
C LEU A 165 6.73 -13.46 13.66
N LEU A 166 8.04 -13.37 13.92
CA LEU A 166 9.01 -14.47 13.93
C LEU A 166 8.88 -15.34 15.18
#